data_AF-A0A1C4Z9C2-F1
#
_entry.id   AF-A0A1C4Z9C2-F1
#
_cell.length_a   1.000
_cell.length_b   1.000
_cell.length_c   1.000
_cell.angle_alpha   90.00
_cell.angle_beta   90.00
_cell.angle_gamma   90.00
#
_symmetry.space_group_name_H-M   'P 1'
#
loop_
_entity.id
_entity.type
_entity.pdbx_description
1 polymer ?
#
loop_
_entity_poly.entity_id
_entity_poly.type
_entity_poly.pdbx_seq_one_letter_code
_entity_poly.pdbx_strand_id
1 'polypeptide(L)'
;MLGASLAQPGALVPADASREIPHPWRLRPDLMHAPSEPQLVAVLDTNAIATACCMEAGSGHQSLATRLVLTGRVPCFIAEHVPGEIDEHLDRIARKMGVDMEAATAVWRERVAPMFRIVDLPIGEYLRPEIEGIRQPEPAGDPDDWPSLAVAAFLGPAAIITRDRVFYRLGYANKARDWTDTAKALRRAAALEGEQIDRAAFAIMSTQLASAGVGGLVRLGRRFPWTVPVAMMVTALVGRRLWRARADLRAGATQMLDRARPYVSQILTDMAEYAELRAELVTVHDPSWRHESPTERCARTLARSGDAMTPGELRDVMNMTGGERATAAGLKRIMREHPSFVRLPGDRYQLGRPVPVGQGDDIVSFKHS
;
A
#
# COMPACT_ATOMS: atom_id res chain seq x y z
N MET A 1 -67.74 33.16 -20.99
CA MET A 1 -66.82 34.29 -20.76
C MET A 1 -65.89 33.90 -19.62
N LEU A 2 -64.58 33.83 -19.93
CA LEU A 2 -63.41 33.91 -19.04
C LEU A 2 -63.31 32.83 -17.93
N GLY A 3 -62.35 31.91 -17.87
CA GLY A 3 -60.98 31.90 -18.39
C GLY A 3 -59.99 31.91 -17.22
N ALA A 4 -59.57 30.73 -16.74
CA ALA A 4 -58.44 30.54 -15.81
C ALA A 4 -57.91 29.11 -16.05
N SER A 5 -57.00 28.89 -17.00
CA SER A 5 -55.56 29.20 -17.05
C SER A 5 -54.71 28.35 -16.10
N LEU A 6 -54.19 27.29 -16.71
CA LEU A 6 -52.98 26.51 -16.41
C LEU A 6 -51.87 27.27 -15.66
N ALA A 7 -51.29 26.63 -14.63
CA ALA A 7 -49.84 26.38 -14.47
C ALA A 7 -49.50 25.80 -13.08
N GLN A 8 -49.08 24.53 -13.01
CA GLN A 8 -47.85 24.17 -12.29
C GLN A 8 -46.66 24.47 -13.25
N PRO A 9 -45.39 24.67 -12.84
CA PRO A 9 -44.73 24.28 -11.58
C PRO A 9 -43.82 25.38 -10.98
N GLY A 10 -43.41 25.25 -9.72
CA GLY A 10 -42.50 26.23 -9.12
C GLY A 10 -42.04 25.92 -7.70
N ALA A 11 -41.87 24.65 -7.33
CA ALA A 11 -41.07 24.33 -6.16
C ALA A 11 -39.61 24.24 -6.62
N LEU A 12 -38.89 25.36 -6.49
CA LEU A 12 -37.42 25.39 -6.44
C LEU A 12 -36.98 24.61 -5.19
N VAL A 13 -36.94 23.29 -5.31
CA VAL A 13 -36.09 22.47 -4.46
C VAL A 13 -34.66 22.76 -4.93
N PRO A 14 -33.74 23.17 -4.05
CA PRO A 14 -32.35 23.36 -4.44
C PRO A 14 -31.82 22.04 -4.98
N ALA A 15 -31.63 22.01 -6.30
CA ALA A 15 -30.86 21.01 -7.01
C ALA A 15 -29.38 21.27 -6.72
N ASP A 16 -28.92 20.97 -5.50
CA ASP A 16 -27.50 20.74 -5.26
C ASP A 16 -27.27 20.08 -3.89
N ALA A 17 -27.47 18.77 -3.83
CA ALA A 17 -26.83 17.85 -2.89
C ALA A 17 -27.23 16.42 -3.23
N SER A 18 -27.12 16.03 -4.51
CA SER A 18 -26.66 14.69 -4.81
C SER A 18 -25.26 14.56 -4.20
N ARG A 19 -25.22 14.26 -2.90
CA ARG A 19 -24.07 13.65 -2.25
C ARG A 19 -23.84 12.34 -2.99
N GLU A 20 -23.04 12.39 -4.04
CA GLU A 20 -22.33 11.22 -4.52
C GLU A 20 -21.60 10.65 -3.29
N ILE A 21 -22.05 9.48 -2.83
CA ILE A 21 -21.40 8.75 -1.74
C ILE A 21 -20.13 8.15 -2.37
N PRO A 22 -18.92 8.60 -2.00
CA PRO A 22 -17.71 8.06 -2.60
C PRO A 22 -17.53 6.61 -2.12
N HIS A 23 -17.62 5.65 -3.03
CA HIS A 23 -17.16 4.27 -2.82
C HIS A 23 -15.66 4.19 -3.17
N PRO A 24 -14.85 3.42 -2.42
CA PRO A 24 -13.95 3.98 -1.40
C PRO A 24 -12.47 3.60 -1.65
N TRP A 25 -12.15 3.02 -2.81
CA TRP A 25 -10.87 2.36 -3.07
C TRP A 25 -9.77 3.33 -3.48
N ARG A 26 -9.41 4.22 -2.55
CA ARG A 26 -8.09 4.86 -2.29
C ARG A 26 -8.27 6.31 -1.86
N LEU A 27 -8.17 6.51 -0.54
CA LEU A 27 -7.71 7.76 0.04
C LEU A 27 -6.26 7.52 0.48
N ARG A 28 -5.26 8.07 -0.23
CA ARG A 28 -4.39 9.11 0.35
C ARG A 28 -3.24 9.56 -0.58
N PRO A 29 -3.06 10.89 -0.76
CA PRO A 29 -1.89 11.51 -1.41
C PRO A 29 -0.57 11.50 -0.61
N ASP A 30 -0.50 10.81 0.53
CA ASP A 30 0.42 11.19 1.61
C ASP A 30 1.64 10.26 1.79
N LEU A 31 1.76 9.19 1.00
CA LEU A 31 2.91 8.28 1.07
C LEU A 31 4.13 8.89 0.37
N MET A 32 4.75 9.89 0.99
CA MET A 32 6.14 10.24 0.67
C MET A 32 7.04 9.09 1.12
N HIS A 33 7.64 8.36 0.18
CA HIS A 33 8.62 7.33 0.49
C HIS A 33 9.93 7.96 0.97
N ALA A 34 10.25 7.77 2.26
CA ALA A 34 11.62 7.81 2.76
C ALA A 34 11.80 6.83 3.93
N PRO A 35 12.05 5.55 3.62
CA PRO A 35 13.10 4.77 4.29
C PRO A 35 14.03 4.07 3.29
N SER A 36 15.17 3.56 3.75
CA SER A 36 16.14 2.78 2.95
C SER A 36 15.63 1.43 2.46
N GLU A 37 14.38 1.08 2.78
CA GLU A 37 13.79 -0.22 2.53
C GLU A 37 12.38 -0.07 1.93
N PRO A 38 11.98 -0.93 0.99
CA PRO A 38 10.70 -0.81 0.28
C PRO A 38 9.50 -1.06 1.21
N GLN A 39 8.36 -0.40 0.97
CA GLN A 39 7.11 -0.70 1.66
C GLN A 39 6.72 -2.18 1.48
N LEU A 40 6.21 -2.79 2.56
CA LEU A 40 5.78 -4.18 2.55
C LEU A 40 4.47 -4.36 1.77
N VAL A 41 4.39 -5.46 1.02
CA VAL A 41 3.19 -5.90 0.31
C VAL A 41 2.72 -7.23 0.90
N ALA A 42 1.41 -7.44 0.99
CA ALA A 42 0.83 -8.69 1.46
C ALA A 42 0.23 -9.49 0.30
N VAL A 43 0.46 -10.80 0.30
CA VAL A 43 -0.29 -11.75 -0.51
C VAL A 43 -1.06 -12.67 0.43
N LEU A 44 -2.37 -12.75 0.24
CA LEU A 44 -3.25 -13.56 1.09
C LEU A 44 -3.63 -14.84 0.37
N ASP A 45 -3.57 -15.96 1.09
CA ASP A 45 -4.07 -17.24 0.62
C ASP A 45 -5.59 -17.38 0.84
N THR A 46 -6.16 -18.39 0.19
CA THR A 46 -7.58 -18.75 0.30
C THR A 46 -7.97 -19.05 1.75
N ASN A 47 -7.15 -19.82 2.49
CA ASN A 47 -7.49 -20.27 3.83
C ASN A 47 -7.57 -19.12 4.85
N ALA A 48 -6.70 -18.12 4.77
CA ALA A 48 -6.76 -16.93 5.61
C ALA A 48 -7.99 -16.09 5.30
N ILE A 49 -8.32 -15.91 4.02
CA ILE A 49 -9.49 -15.15 3.58
C ILE A 49 -10.79 -15.85 3.99
N ALA A 50 -10.93 -17.16 3.76
CA ALA A 50 -12.12 -17.90 4.16
C ALA A 50 -12.29 -17.92 5.69
N THR A 51 -11.20 -18.05 6.44
CA THR A 51 -11.22 -17.90 7.91
C THR A 51 -11.71 -16.51 8.30
N ALA A 52 -11.18 -15.47 7.65
CA ALA A 52 -11.58 -14.09 7.90
C ALA A 52 -13.09 -13.89 7.66
N CYS A 53 -13.63 -14.36 6.53
CA CYS A 53 -15.06 -14.30 6.26
C CYS A 53 -15.90 -14.98 7.35
N CYS A 54 -15.50 -16.18 7.78
CA CYS A 54 -16.21 -16.90 8.85
C CYS A 54 -16.13 -16.18 10.20
N MET A 55 -14.98 -15.59 10.55
CA MET A 55 -14.84 -14.79 11.77
C MET A 55 -15.76 -13.56 11.75
N GLU A 56 -15.86 -12.86 10.62
CA GLU A 56 -16.74 -11.69 10.50
C GLU A 56 -18.21 -12.06 10.54
N ALA A 57 -18.59 -13.16 9.86
CA ALA A 57 -19.97 -13.65 9.88
C ALA A 57 -20.39 -14.09 11.30
N GLY A 58 -19.51 -14.80 12.03
CA GLY A 58 -19.83 -15.27 13.37
C GLY A 58 -19.78 -14.18 14.45
N SER A 59 -18.89 -13.18 14.32
CA SER A 59 -18.70 -12.15 15.34
C SER A 59 -19.38 -10.81 15.05
N GLY A 60 -19.75 -10.55 13.79
CA GLY A 60 -20.19 -9.23 13.30
C GLY A 60 -19.08 -8.17 13.21
N HIS A 61 -17.86 -8.48 13.66
CA HIS A 61 -16.73 -7.55 13.69
C HIS A 61 -15.78 -7.80 12.52
N GLN A 62 -15.13 -6.75 12.01
CA GLN A 62 -14.13 -6.88 10.96
C GLN A 62 -12.94 -7.75 11.40
N SER A 63 -12.58 -8.70 10.56
CA SER A 63 -11.41 -9.55 10.74
C SER A 63 -10.13 -8.75 10.59
N LEU A 64 -9.02 -9.34 11.05
CA LEU A 64 -7.71 -8.71 10.89
C LEU A 64 -7.30 -8.56 9.43
N ALA A 65 -7.62 -9.53 8.57
CA ALA A 65 -7.35 -9.46 7.13
C ALA A 65 -8.07 -8.27 6.50
N THR A 66 -9.38 -8.13 6.76
CA THR A 66 -10.17 -6.99 6.30
C THR A 66 -9.66 -5.67 6.84
N ARG A 67 -9.31 -5.59 8.12
CA ARG A 67 -8.71 -4.38 8.69
C ARG A 67 -7.37 -4.04 8.06
N LEU A 68 -6.55 -5.03 7.72
CA LEU A 68 -5.28 -4.80 7.04
C LEU A 68 -5.52 -4.10 5.70
N VAL A 69 -6.45 -4.62 4.88
CA VAL A 69 -6.77 -4.00 3.59
C VAL A 69 -7.43 -2.63 3.75
N LEU A 70 -8.42 -2.51 4.65
CA LEU A 70 -9.16 -1.26 4.87
C LEU A 70 -8.28 -0.10 5.35
N THR A 71 -7.23 -0.39 6.13
CA THR A 71 -6.32 0.68 6.56
C THR A 71 -5.55 1.28 5.39
N GLY A 72 -5.44 0.58 4.26
CA GLY A 72 -4.68 1.01 3.08
C GLY A 72 -3.18 1.11 3.32
N ARG A 73 -2.70 0.78 4.52
CA ARG A 73 -1.29 0.90 4.90
C ARG A 73 -0.42 -0.20 4.32
N VAL A 74 -1.03 -1.35 4.01
CA VAL A 74 -0.37 -2.47 3.34
C VAL A 74 -1.19 -2.83 2.10
N PRO A 75 -0.61 -2.67 0.89
CA PRO A 75 -1.20 -3.19 -0.32
C PRO A 75 -1.38 -4.71 -0.22
N CYS A 76 -2.61 -5.19 -0.39
CA CYS A 76 -2.95 -6.60 -0.30
C CYS A 76 -3.40 -7.12 -1.68
N PHE A 77 -2.83 -8.26 -2.08
CA PHE A 77 -3.11 -8.91 -3.35
C PHE A 77 -3.46 -10.38 -3.14
N ILE A 78 -4.17 -10.95 -4.11
CA ILE A 78 -4.49 -12.37 -4.17
C ILE A 78 -4.17 -12.90 -5.57
N ALA A 79 -3.94 -14.20 -5.68
CA ALA A 79 -3.76 -14.84 -6.97
C ALA A 79 -5.12 -15.14 -7.64
N GLU A 80 -5.07 -15.43 -8.95
CA GLU A 80 -6.27 -15.62 -9.79
C GLU A 80 -7.21 -16.75 -9.34
N HIS A 81 -6.65 -17.85 -8.84
CA HIS A 81 -7.42 -19.02 -8.39
C HIS A 81 -8.19 -18.80 -7.08
N VAL A 82 -7.75 -17.85 -6.23
CA VAL A 82 -8.25 -17.67 -4.87
C VAL A 82 -9.77 -17.50 -4.81
N PRO A 83 -10.43 -16.65 -5.62
CA PRO A 83 -11.90 -16.52 -5.58
C PRO A 83 -12.63 -17.85 -5.84
N GLY A 84 -12.14 -18.66 -6.79
CA GLY A 84 -12.73 -19.96 -7.09
C GLY A 84 -12.56 -20.95 -5.93
N GLU A 85 -11.38 -20.97 -5.31
CA GLU A 85 -11.16 -21.82 -4.14
C GLU A 85 -11.96 -21.39 -2.92
N ILE A 86 -12.22 -20.09 -2.74
CA ILE A 86 -13.10 -19.62 -1.66
C ILE A 86 -14.47 -20.26 -1.82
N ASP A 87 -15.04 -20.26 -3.02
CA ASP A 87 -16.36 -20.86 -3.27
C ASP A 87 -16.35 -22.37 -2.96
N GLU A 88 -15.23 -23.08 -3.19
CA GLU A 88 -15.08 -24.51 -2.89
C GLU A 88 -14.82 -24.79 -1.39
N HIS A 89 -14.12 -23.90 -0.68
CA HIS A 89 -13.60 -24.16 0.67
C HIS A 89 -14.38 -23.51 1.80
N LEU A 90 -15.16 -22.46 1.52
CA LEU A 90 -15.85 -21.68 2.54
C LEU A 90 -16.84 -22.55 3.34
N ASP A 91 -17.56 -23.46 2.69
CA ASP A 91 -18.48 -24.41 3.34
C ASP A 91 -17.78 -25.25 4.43
N ARG A 92 -16.67 -25.87 4.04
CA ARG A 92 -15.88 -26.72 4.94
C ARG A 92 -15.37 -25.93 6.15
N ILE A 93 -14.91 -24.70 5.94
CA ILE A 93 -14.38 -23.84 7.00
C ILE A 93 -15.50 -23.31 7.90
N ALA A 94 -16.63 -22.88 7.32
CA ALA A 94 -17.80 -22.42 8.04
C ALA A 94 -18.34 -23.51 8.99
N ARG A 95 -18.50 -24.75 8.50
CA ARG A 95 -18.89 -25.90 9.32
C ARG A 95 -17.91 -26.18 10.46
N LYS A 96 -16.60 -26.11 10.19
CA LYS A 96 -15.57 -26.29 11.22
C LYS A 96 -15.62 -25.21 12.30
N MET A 97 -16.04 -24.00 11.95
CA MET A 97 -16.15 -22.86 12.86
C MET A 97 -17.54 -22.71 13.49
N GLY A 98 -18.52 -23.53 13.11
CA GLY A 98 -19.90 -23.42 13.58
C GLY A 98 -20.59 -22.13 13.10
N VAL A 99 -20.21 -21.63 11.92
CA VAL A 99 -20.74 -20.40 11.33
C VAL A 99 -21.71 -20.75 10.21
N ASP A 100 -22.77 -19.96 10.07
CA ASP A 100 -23.70 -20.08 8.95
C ASP A 100 -23.00 -19.81 7.61
N MET A 101 -23.18 -20.73 6.66
CA MET A 101 -22.50 -20.64 5.37
C MET A 101 -23.01 -19.47 4.55
N GLU A 102 -24.32 -19.20 4.55
CA GLU A 102 -24.89 -18.09 3.79
C GLU A 102 -24.37 -16.74 4.32
N ALA A 103 -24.30 -16.58 5.65
CA ALA A 103 -23.68 -15.42 6.27
C ALA A 103 -22.20 -15.25 5.88
N ALA A 104 -21.42 -16.34 5.86
CA ALA A 104 -20.02 -16.30 5.45
C ALA A 104 -19.86 -15.92 3.96
N THR A 105 -20.72 -16.47 3.09
CA THR A 105 -20.74 -16.16 1.65
C THR A 105 -21.15 -14.71 1.40
N ALA A 106 -22.14 -14.19 2.13
CA ALA A 106 -22.54 -12.78 2.05
C ALA A 106 -21.38 -11.86 2.45
N VAL A 107 -20.69 -12.17 3.55
CA VAL A 107 -19.48 -11.43 3.96
C VAL A 107 -18.41 -11.46 2.88
N TRP A 108 -18.13 -12.64 2.28
CA TRP A 108 -17.17 -12.75 1.19
C TRP A 108 -17.53 -11.82 0.03
N ARG A 109 -18.74 -11.92 -0.49
CA ARG A 109 -19.17 -11.19 -1.70
C ARG A 109 -19.30 -9.69 -1.48
N GLU A 110 -19.90 -9.28 -0.36
CA GLU A 110 -20.31 -7.90 -0.16
C GLU A 110 -19.24 -7.05 0.53
N ARG A 111 -18.40 -7.68 1.36
CA ARG A 111 -17.47 -6.96 2.24
C ARG A 111 -16.03 -7.27 1.91
N VAL A 112 -15.70 -8.55 1.70
CA VAL A 112 -14.31 -9.01 1.65
C VAL A 112 -13.72 -8.96 0.24
N ALA A 113 -14.33 -9.64 -0.73
CA ALA A 113 -13.89 -9.69 -2.12
C ALA A 113 -13.64 -8.29 -2.75
N PRO A 114 -14.51 -7.28 -2.57
CA PRO A 114 -14.31 -5.96 -3.17
C PRO A 114 -13.03 -5.24 -2.73
N MET A 115 -12.44 -5.64 -1.60
CA MET A 115 -11.21 -5.06 -1.07
C MET A 115 -9.95 -5.54 -1.80
N PHE A 116 -9.99 -6.72 -2.40
CA PHE A 116 -8.81 -7.37 -2.95
C PHE A 116 -8.62 -7.10 -4.43
N ARG A 117 -7.37 -7.28 -4.86
CA ARG A 117 -6.96 -7.23 -6.26
C ARG A 117 -6.34 -8.56 -6.65
N ILE A 118 -6.83 -9.11 -7.73
CA ILE A 118 -6.32 -10.31 -8.36
C ILE A 118 -5.14 -9.93 -9.23
N VAL A 119 -4.00 -10.57 -9.02
CA VAL A 119 -2.81 -10.42 -9.87
C VAL A 119 -2.72 -11.64 -10.78
N ASP A 120 -3.10 -11.44 -12.04
CA ASP A 120 -2.95 -12.46 -13.07
C ASP A 120 -1.48 -12.47 -13.56
N LEU A 121 -0.85 -13.66 -13.56
CA LEU A 121 0.53 -13.84 -14.00
C LEU A 121 0.59 -14.73 -15.24
N PRO A 122 1.55 -14.51 -16.16
CA PRO A 122 1.79 -15.44 -17.26
C PRO A 122 2.47 -16.72 -16.75
N ILE A 123 2.35 -17.81 -17.51
CA ILE A 123 2.86 -19.14 -17.11
C ILE A 123 4.33 -19.12 -16.65
N GLY A 124 5.16 -18.29 -17.29
CA GLY A 124 6.58 -18.17 -16.98
C GLY A 124 6.87 -17.72 -15.54
N GLU A 125 6.02 -16.90 -14.94
CA GLU A 125 6.21 -16.46 -13.54
C GLU A 125 5.94 -17.59 -12.55
N TYR A 126 5.02 -18.52 -12.86
CA TYR A 126 4.79 -19.71 -12.05
C TYR A 126 5.91 -20.74 -12.15
N LEU A 127 6.74 -20.67 -13.20
CA LEU A 127 7.85 -21.58 -13.48
C LEU A 127 9.21 -21.06 -12.99
N ARG A 128 9.23 -19.95 -12.24
CA ARG A 128 10.42 -19.39 -11.61
C ARG A 128 11.21 -20.46 -10.82
N PRO A 129 12.54 -20.58 -10.99
CA PRO A 129 13.35 -21.58 -10.27
C PRO A 129 13.33 -21.42 -8.75
N GLU A 130 13.32 -20.19 -8.25
CA GLU A 130 13.38 -19.90 -6.82
C GLU A 130 12.14 -20.32 -6.02
N ILE A 131 11.02 -20.60 -6.71
CA ILE A 131 9.79 -21.13 -6.12
C ILE A 131 9.56 -22.60 -6.47
N GLU A 132 10.53 -23.29 -7.08
CA GLU A 132 10.34 -24.67 -7.56
C GLU A 132 9.91 -25.66 -6.48
N GLY A 133 10.35 -25.45 -5.23
CA GLY A 133 10.01 -26.32 -4.10
C GLY A 133 8.51 -26.45 -3.85
N ILE A 134 7.71 -25.40 -4.09
CA ILE A 134 6.26 -25.45 -3.87
C ILE A 134 5.54 -26.37 -4.87
N ARG A 135 6.12 -26.56 -6.06
CA ARG A 135 5.52 -27.33 -7.15
C ARG A 135 5.68 -28.84 -6.96
N GLN A 136 6.51 -29.26 -6.01
CA GLN A 136 6.69 -30.68 -5.72
C GLN A 136 5.44 -31.22 -5.00
N PRO A 137 5.05 -32.48 -5.25
CA PRO A 137 3.92 -33.08 -4.55
C PRO A 137 4.18 -33.17 -3.04
N GLU A 138 3.10 -33.35 -2.28
CA GLU A 138 3.22 -33.62 -0.85
C GLU A 138 4.15 -34.82 -0.58
N PRO A 139 4.94 -34.78 0.51
CA PRO A 139 4.98 -33.75 1.55
C PRO A 139 5.97 -32.61 1.25
N ALA A 140 6.53 -32.53 0.03
CA ALA A 140 7.56 -31.54 -0.29
C ALA A 140 6.95 -30.15 -0.53
N GLY A 141 5.95 -30.05 -1.41
CA GLY A 141 5.20 -28.84 -1.69
C GLY A 141 3.69 -29.11 -1.75
N ASP A 142 2.97 -28.11 -2.26
CA ASP A 142 1.54 -28.21 -2.59
C ASP A 142 1.32 -27.41 -3.90
N PRO A 143 1.03 -28.10 -5.01
CA PRO A 143 0.74 -27.46 -6.29
C PRO A 143 -0.49 -26.55 -6.29
N ASP A 144 -1.34 -26.54 -5.27
CA ASP A 144 -2.47 -25.59 -5.19
C ASP A 144 -2.01 -24.24 -4.62
N ASP A 145 -0.94 -24.23 -3.81
CA ASP A 145 -0.38 -23.03 -3.16
C ASP A 145 0.59 -22.22 -4.05
N TRP A 146 1.06 -22.83 -5.14
CA TRP A 146 2.04 -22.22 -6.04
C TRP A 146 1.65 -20.86 -6.64
N PRO A 147 0.37 -20.49 -6.92
CA PRO A 147 0.07 -19.23 -7.59
C PRO A 147 0.18 -18.09 -6.58
N SER A 148 -0.18 -18.33 -5.32
CA SER A 148 0.01 -17.39 -4.21
C SER A 148 1.50 -17.11 -3.98
N LEU A 149 2.34 -18.16 -4.03
CA LEU A 149 3.80 -17.99 -3.95
C LEU A 149 4.35 -17.21 -5.15
N ALA A 150 3.88 -17.49 -6.36
CA ALA A 150 4.31 -16.81 -7.57
C ALA A 150 4.00 -15.31 -7.52
N VAL A 151 2.81 -14.92 -7.05
CA VAL A 151 2.45 -13.51 -6.83
C VAL A 151 3.37 -12.87 -5.79
N ALA A 152 3.65 -13.56 -4.67
CA ALA A 152 4.55 -13.04 -3.65
C ALA A 152 5.99 -12.84 -4.19
N ALA A 153 6.50 -13.79 -4.96
CA ALA A 153 7.83 -13.71 -5.58
C ALA A 153 7.91 -12.59 -6.64
N PHE A 154 6.84 -12.43 -7.43
CA PHE A 154 6.72 -11.35 -8.41
C PHE A 154 6.71 -9.96 -7.74
N LEU A 155 6.05 -9.82 -6.60
CA LEU A 155 5.92 -8.55 -5.86
C LEU A 155 6.99 -8.31 -4.79
N GLY A 156 7.94 -9.24 -4.65
CA GLY A 156 8.98 -9.24 -3.62
C GLY A 156 9.69 -7.89 -3.40
N PRO A 157 10.03 -7.50 -2.16
CA PRO A 157 9.72 -8.18 -0.89
C PRO A 157 8.22 -8.20 -0.57
N ALA A 158 7.66 -9.38 -0.31
CA ALA A 158 6.24 -9.56 0.01
C ALA A 158 6.05 -10.58 1.14
N ALA A 159 5.09 -10.33 2.04
CA ALA A 159 4.72 -11.26 3.11
C ALA A 159 3.52 -12.11 2.66
N ILE A 160 3.61 -13.43 2.85
CA ILE A 160 2.48 -14.33 2.63
C ILE A 160 1.70 -14.47 3.94
N ILE A 161 0.42 -14.14 3.90
CA ILE A 161 -0.51 -14.36 5.00
C ILE A 161 -1.24 -15.67 4.72
N THR A 162 -0.85 -16.72 5.43
CA THR A 162 -1.33 -18.08 5.20
C THR A 162 -1.44 -18.88 6.49
N ARG A 163 -2.33 -19.88 6.50
CA ARG A 163 -2.39 -20.92 7.54
C ARG A 163 -1.71 -22.21 7.11
N ASP A 164 -1.29 -22.31 5.85
CA ASP A 164 -0.70 -23.53 5.33
C ASP A 164 0.69 -23.76 5.90
N ARG A 165 0.92 -25.01 6.33
CA ARG A 165 2.21 -25.42 6.87
C ARG A 165 3.27 -25.55 5.78
N VAL A 166 2.86 -25.74 4.52
CA VAL A 166 3.76 -25.88 3.38
C VAL A 166 4.63 -24.62 3.23
N PHE A 167 4.03 -23.43 3.26
CA PHE A 167 4.77 -22.16 3.18
C PHE A 167 5.78 -21.98 4.31
N TYR A 168 5.40 -22.29 5.56
CA TYR A 168 6.33 -22.19 6.69
C TYR A 168 7.48 -23.20 6.54
N ARG A 169 7.18 -24.44 6.16
CA ARG A 169 8.16 -25.52 6.03
C ARG A 169 9.20 -25.17 4.97
N LEU A 170 8.78 -24.54 3.89
CA LEU A 170 9.64 -24.08 2.81
C LEU A 170 10.32 -22.72 3.08
N GLY A 171 10.01 -22.06 4.21
CA GLY A 171 10.64 -20.80 4.61
C GLY A 171 10.07 -19.57 3.91
N TYR A 172 8.87 -19.64 3.35
CA TYR A 172 8.18 -18.52 2.68
C TYR A 172 7.19 -17.77 3.58
N ALA A 173 6.90 -18.30 4.78
CA ALA A 173 6.02 -17.67 5.75
C ALA A 173 6.51 -17.89 7.19
N ASN A 174 6.06 -17.02 8.10
CA ASN A 174 6.39 -17.12 9.53
C ASN A 174 5.94 -18.48 10.11
N LYS A 175 6.73 -19.01 11.04
CA LYS A 175 6.36 -20.19 11.86
C LYS A 175 5.33 -19.80 12.93
N ALA A 176 4.21 -19.24 12.52
CA ALA A 176 3.09 -18.95 13.42
C ALA A 176 2.03 -20.04 13.24
N ARG A 177 1.53 -20.60 14.36
CA ARG A 177 0.34 -21.47 14.33
C ARG A 177 -0.91 -20.70 13.90
N ASP A 178 -0.86 -19.38 14.01
CA ASP A 178 -1.93 -18.46 13.67
C ASP A 178 -1.44 -17.36 12.74
N TRP A 179 -2.01 -17.31 11.53
CA TRP A 179 -1.77 -16.29 10.52
C TRP A 179 -2.03 -14.87 11.05
N THR A 180 -2.83 -14.74 12.13
CA THR A 180 -3.13 -13.44 12.73
C THR A 180 -1.89 -12.76 13.30
N ASP A 181 -0.85 -13.50 13.69
CA ASP A 181 0.36 -12.90 14.25
C ASP A 181 1.18 -12.18 13.16
N THR A 182 1.38 -12.82 12.00
CA THR A 182 1.98 -12.18 10.82
C THR A 182 1.18 -10.94 10.40
N ALA A 183 -0.14 -11.04 10.35
CA ALA A 183 -0.99 -9.92 9.98
C ALA A 183 -0.98 -8.78 11.04
N LYS A 184 -0.84 -9.08 12.33
CA LYS A 184 -0.68 -8.07 13.39
C LYS A 184 0.65 -7.35 13.25
N ALA A 185 1.74 -8.10 13.10
CA ALA A 185 3.08 -7.56 12.94
C ALA A 185 3.15 -6.66 11.71
N LEU A 186 2.65 -7.14 10.58
CA LEU A 186 2.57 -6.40 9.32
C LEU A 186 1.72 -5.12 9.45
N ARG A 187 0.53 -5.19 10.08
CA ARG A 187 -0.31 -4.02 10.33
C ARG A 187 0.38 -3.00 11.23
N ARG A 188 1.08 -3.47 12.29
CA ARG A 188 1.76 -2.59 13.24
C ARG A 188 2.98 -1.94 12.60
N ALA A 189 3.77 -2.68 11.82
CA ALA A 189 4.87 -2.15 11.05
C ALA A 189 4.38 -1.05 10.08
N ALA A 190 3.33 -1.32 9.31
CA ALA A 190 2.78 -0.34 8.38
C ALA A 190 2.14 0.88 9.08
N ALA A 191 1.61 0.69 10.29
CA ALA A 191 1.12 1.79 11.11
C ALA A 191 2.25 2.73 11.55
N LEU A 192 3.37 2.17 12.00
CA LEU A 192 4.55 2.92 12.39
C LEU A 192 5.18 3.63 11.19
N GLU A 193 5.24 2.98 10.02
CA GLU A 193 5.72 3.58 8.77
C GLU A 193 4.90 4.83 8.40
N GLY A 194 3.57 4.74 8.42
CA GLY A 194 2.69 5.88 8.14
C GLY A 194 2.82 7.03 9.15
N GLU A 195 2.90 6.72 10.44
CA GLU A 195 3.07 7.76 11.48
C GLU A 195 4.45 8.43 11.43
N GLN A 196 5.49 7.71 11.03
CA GLN A 196 6.83 8.26 10.86
C GLN A 196 6.90 9.23 9.67
N ILE A 197 6.23 8.92 8.56
CA ILE A 197 6.17 9.80 7.37
C ILE A 197 5.51 11.13 7.73
N ASP A 198 4.38 11.11 8.42
CA ASP A 198 3.66 12.32 8.86
C ASP A 198 4.54 13.21 9.76
N ARG A 199 5.30 12.59 10.67
CA ARG A 199 6.19 13.30 11.60
C ARG A 199 7.47 13.81 10.92
N ALA A 200 8.05 13.04 10.00
CA ALA A 200 9.22 13.44 9.22
C ALA A 200 8.88 14.58 8.25
N ALA A 201 7.72 14.53 7.59
CA ALA A 201 7.21 15.62 6.77
C ALA A 201 7.05 16.91 7.59
N PHE A 202 6.52 16.83 8.81
CA PHE A 202 6.43 17.96 9.72
C PHE A 202 7.81 18.51 10.11
N ALA A 203 8.77 17.64 10.43
CA ALA A 203 10.15 18.02 10.77
C ALA A 203 10.87 18.69 9.59
N ILE A 204 10.73 18.16 8.38
CA ILE A 204 11.31 18.72 7.15
C ILE A 204 10.67 20.08 6.84
N MET A 205 9.33 20.20 6.90
CA MET A 205 8.64 21.48 6.66
C MET A 205 9.05 22.55 7.68
N SER A 206 9.19 22.19 8.96
CA SER A 206 9.66 23.12 9.99
C SER A 206 11.12 23.58 9.75
N THR A 207 11.99 22.68 9.26
CA THR A 207 13.38 22.98 8.92
C THR A 207 13.50 23.81 7.63
N GLN A 208 12.65 23.52 6.64
CA GLN A 208 12.59 24.28 5.39
C GLN A 208 12.04 25.69 5.60
N LEU A 209 11.02 25.86 6.46
CA LEU A 209 10.55 27.20 6.86
C LEU A 209 11.66 28.01 7.55
N ALA A 210 12.49 27.37 8.39
CA ALA A 210 13.63 28.02 9.03
C ALA A 210 14.74 28.41 8.04
N SER A 211 15.02 27.57 7.03
CA SER A 211 16.09 27.79 6.05
C SER A 211 15.69 28.66 4.86
N ALA A 212 14.41 28.65 4.45
CA ALA A 212 13.88 29.54 3.42
C ALA A 212 13.96 31.03 3.80
N GLY A 213 13.93 31.33 5.10
CA GLY A 213 14.24 32.68 5.62
C GLY A 213 15.65 33.16 5.25
N VAL A 214 16.62 32.25 5.10
CA VAL A 214 18.00 32.57 4.69
C VAL A 214 18.12 32.65 3.16
N GLY A 215 17.47 31.74 2.42
CA GLY A 215 17.50 31.71 0.96
C GLY A 215 16.80 32.90 0.29
N GLY A 216 15.71 33.40 0.88
CA GLY A 216 15.00 34.60 0.41
C GLY A 216 15.87 35.85 0.42
N LEU A 217 16.75 36.00 1.41
CA LEU A 217 17.72 37.09 1.52
C LEU A 217 18.78 37.05 0.41
N VAL A 218 19.25 35.85 0.03
CA VAL A 218 20.26 35.67 -1.03
C VAL A 218 19.69 36.00 -2.42
N ARG A 219 18.43 35.63 -2.70
CA ARG A 219 17.78 35.98 -3.98
C ARG A 219 17.51 37.48 -4.12
N LEU A 220 17.14 38.16 -3.04
CA LEU A 220 16.96 39.62 -3.05
C LEU A 220 18.29 40.34 -3.36
N GLY A 221 19.41 39.88 -2.77
CA GLY A 221 20.74 40.45 -2.99
C GLY A 221 21.27 40.32 -4.41
N ARG A 222 20.86 39.28 -5.16
CA ARG A 222 21.24 39.11 -6.58
C ARG A 222 20.48 40.04 -7.54
N ARG A 223 19.24 40.42 -7.20
CA ARG A 223 18.38 41.24 -8.09
C ARG A 223 18.61 42.75 -7.91
N PHE A 224 19.13 43.16 -6.76
CA PHE A 224 19.43 44.56 -6.46
C PHE A 224 20.84 44.68 -5.87
N PRO A 225 21.90 44.82 -6.70
CA PRO A 225 23.29 44.79 -6.24
C PRO A 225 23.63 45.92 -5.25
N TRP A 226 22.91 47.03 -5.27
CA TRP A 226 23.03 48.12 -4.28
C TRP A 226 22.47 47.73 -2.89
N THR A 227 21.71 46.65 -2.79
CA THR A 227 21.29 46.09 -1.50
C THR A 227 22.38 45.26 -0.85
N VAL A 228 23.47 44.91 -1.54
CA VAL A 228 24.59 44.14 -0.97
C VAL A 228 25.21 44.81 0.26
N PRO A 229 25.55 46.12 0.27
CA PRO A 229 26.04 46.79 1.48
C PRO A 229 24.98 46.85 2.61
N VAL A 230 23.70 47.04 2.26
CA VAL A 230 22.59 47.01 3.25
C VAL A 230 22.42 45.61 3.82
N ALA A 231 22.49 44.58 2.98
CA ALA A 231 22.40 43.18 3.35
C ALA A 231 23.62 42.76 4.17
N MET A 232 24.83 43.21 3.83
CA MET A 232 26.03 42.99 4.64
C MET A 232 25.93 43.67 5.99
N MET A 233 25.44 44.91 6.05
CA MET A 233 25.24 45.64 7.30
C MET A 233 24.17 44.98 8.17
N VAL A 234 23.05 44.56 7.56
CA VAL A 234 21.99 43.79 8.24
C VAL A 234 22.53 42.44 8.69
N THR A 235 23.31 41.72 7.87
CA THR A 235 23.91 40.43 8.22
C THR A 235 24.97 40.59 9.33
N ALA A 236 25.74 41.67 9.32
CA ALA A 236 26.69 41.99 10.39
C ALA A 236 25.99 42.40 11.68
N LEU A 237 24.91 43.18 11.60
CA LEU A 237 24.08 43.55 12.75
C LEU A 237 23.34 42.34 13.32
N VAL A 238 22.72 41.53 12.47
CA VAL A 238 22.06 40.27 12.85
C VAL A 238 23.09 39.28 13.38
N GLY A 239 24.24 39.13 12.74
CA GLY A 239 25.35 38.29 13.20
C GLY A 239 25.89 38.73 14.55
N ARG A 240 26.09 40.04 14.77
CA ARG A 240 26.50 40.61 16.06
C ARG A 240 25.41 40.46 17.13
N ARG A 241 24.13 40.57 16.75
CA ARG A 241 22.99 40.39 17.65
C ARG A 241 22.83 38.91 18.03
N LEU A 242 22.95 37.99 17.07
CA LEU A 242 23.01 36.53 17.27
C LEU A 242 24.22 36.13 18.10
N TRP A 243 25.38 36.79 17.93
CA TRP A 243 26.58 36.54 18.72
C TRP A 243 26.41 36.97 20.18
N ARG A 244 25.79 38.15 20.41
CA ARG A 244 25.46 38.62 21.77
C ARG A 244 24.36 37.79 22.41
N ALA A 245 23.35 37.43 21.63
CA ALA A 245 22.28 36.52 22.03
C ALA A 245 22.71 35.05 21.96
N ARG A 246 24.00 34.73 21.75
CA ARG A 246 24.46 33.34 21.58
C ARG A 246 24.19 32.50 22.82
N ALA A 247 24.27 33.11 24.00
CA ALA A 247 23.92 32.47 25.25
C ALA A 247 22.40 32.20 25.32
N ASP A 248 21.57 33.18 24.99
CA ASP A 248 20.11 33.07 25.00
C ASP A 248 19.57 32.16 23.89
N LEU A 249 20.22 32.13 22.73
CA LEU A 249 19.93 31.22 21.62
C LEU A 249 20.39 29.80 21.93
N ARG A 250 21.52 29.63 22.63
CA ARG A 250 21.91 28.31 23.14
C ARG A 250 20.91 27.84 24.18
N ALA A 251 20.52 28.70 25.12
CA ALA A 251 19.52 28.39 26.13
C ALA A 251 18.14 28.09 25.51
N GLY A 252 17.74 28.85 24.50
CA GLY A 252 16.52 28.62 23.72
C GLY A 252 16.59 27.36 22.88
N ALA A 253 17.73 27.07 22.26
CA ALA A 253 17.97 25.85 21.51
C ALA A 253 18.01 24.61 22.42
N THR A 254 18.63 24.69 23.60
CA THR A 254 18.58 23.61 24.60
C THR A 254 17.17 23.43 25.12
N GLN A 255 16.42 24.50 25.40
CA GLN A 255 15.03 24.39 25.83
C GLN A 255 14.12 23.83 24.73
N MET A 256 14.38 24.17 23.46
CA MET A 256 13.68 23.61 22.31
C MET A 256 14.06 22.13 22.10
N LEU A 257 15.33 21.77 22.27
CA LEU A 257 15.79 20.37 22.28
C LEU A 257 15.17 19.58 23.43
N ASP A 258 15.08 20.15 24.63
CA ASP A 258 14.46 19.51 25.79
C ASP A 258 12.96 19.30 25.58
N ARG A 259 12.28 20.28 24.96
CA ARG A 259 10.87 20.12 24.53
C ARG A 259 10.70 19.12 23.39
N ALA A 260 11.68 19.01 22.49
CA ALA A 260 11.68 18.07 21.37
C ALA A 260 12.11 16.65 21.77
N ARG A 261 12.87 16.52 22.86
CA ARG A 261 13.43 15.26 23.36
C ARG A 261 12.40 14.13 23.48
N PRO A 262 11.20 14.31 24.09
CA PRO A 262 10.21 13.24 24.16
C PRO A 262 9.73 12.79 22.76
N TYR A 263 9.63 13.71 21.81
CA TYR A 263 9.24 13.39 20.43
C TYR A 263 10.36 12.62 19.71
N VAL A 264 11.61 13.05 19.85
CA VAL A 264 12.76 12.35 19.25
C VAL A 264 12.92 10.96 19.86
N SER A 265 12.78 10.82 21.19
CA SER A 265 12.83 9.49 21.82
C SER A 265 11.70 8.60 21.34
N GLN A 266 10.48 9.13 21.20
CA GLN A 266 9.36 8.36 20.66
C GLN A 266 9.63 7.92 19.23
N ILE A 267 10.18 8.79 18.37
CA ILE A 267 10.54 8.43 16.99
C ILE A 267 11.58 7.31 16.97
N LEU A 268 12.63 7.39 17.80
CA LEU A 268 13.65 6.34 17.87
C LEU A 268 13.08 5.01 18.39
N THR A 269 12.18 5.05 19.38
CA THR A 269 11.47 3.86 19.86
C THR A 269 10.58 3.27 18.78
N ASP A 270 9.80 4.09 18.07
CA ASP A 270 8.94 3.65 16.98
C ASP A 270 9.76 3.05 15.82
N MET A 271 10.96 3.59 15.54
CA MET A 271 11.89 3.06 14.54
C MET A 271 12.49 1.71 14.97
N ALA A 272 12.85 1.56 16.25
CA ALA A 272 13.34 0.30 16.79
C ALA A 272 12.24 -0.77 16.76
N GLU A 273 11.02 -0.44 17.21
CA GLU A 273 9.85 -1.34 17.16
C GLU A 273 9.54 -1.74 15.71
N TYR A 274 9.58 -0.79 14.77
CA TYR A 274 9.40 -1.08 13.35
C TYR A 274 10.45 -2.06 12.82
N ALA A 275 11.74 -1.84 13.13
CA ALA A 275 12.82 -2.70 12.69
C ALA A 275 12.71 -4.12 13.28
N GLU A 276 12.33 -4.24 14.55
CA GLU A 276 12.09 -5.54 15.20
C GLU A 276 10.93 -6.28 14.55
N LEU A 277 9.76 -5.63 14.39
CA LEU A 277 8.60 -6.23 13.74
C LEU A 277 8.88 -6.65 12.31
N ARG A 278 9.68 -5.87 11.58
CA ARG A 278 10.08 -6.20 10.22
C ARG A 278 11.06 -7.36 10.16
N ALA A 279 12.00 -7.44 11.10
CA ALA A 279 12.94 -8.54 11.20
C ALA A 279 12.25 -9.87 11.56
N GLU A 280 11.11 -9.81 12.27
CA GLU A 280 10.28 -10.97 12.56
C GLU A 280 9.46 -11.46 11.36
N LEU A 281 9.26 -10.63 10.33
CA LEU A 281 8.50 -11.01 9.14
C LEU A 281 9.38 -11.79 8.17
N VAL A 282 8.98 -13.02 7.89
CA VAL A 282 9.47 -13.81 6.76
C VAL A 282 8.80 -13.27 5.51
N THR A 283 9.62 -12.65 4.66
CA THR A 283 9.20 -12.11 3.37
C THR A 283 9.84 -12.90 2.23
N VAL A 284 9.09 -13.06 1.14
CA VAL A 284 9.59 -13.63 -0.10
C VAL A 284 10.42 -12.55 -0.81
N HIS A 285 11.70 -12.84 -1.00
CA HIS A 285 12.66 -11.97 -1.69
C HIS A 285 13.17 -12.61 -2.96
N ASP A 286 13.61 -11.78 -3.91
CA ASP A 286 14.47 -12.29 -4.96
C ASP A 286 15.78 -12.80 -4.35
N PRO A 287 16.30 -13.95 -4.81
CA PRO A 287 17.61 -14.41 -4.40
C PRO A 287 18.69 -13.46 -4.94
N SER A 288 19.84 -13.39 -4.26
CA SER A 288 20.91 -12.44 -4.57
C SER A 288 21.48 -12.52 -5.99
N TRP A 289 21.32 -13.66 -6.66
CA TRP A 289 21.76 -13.88 -8.04
C TRP A 289 20.75 -13.39 -9.09
N ARG A 290 19.50 -13.12 -8.71
CA ARG A 290 18.44 -12.71 -9.63
C ARG A 290 18.42 -11.21 -9.78
N HIS A 291 18.31 -10.75 -11.01
CA HIS A 291 18.04 -9.35 -11.31
C HIS A 291 16.56 -9.15 -11.59
N GLU A 292 15.99 -8.14 -10.95
CA GLU A 292 14.61 -7.72 -11.17
C GLU A 292 14.39 -7.30 -12.63
N SER A 293 13.38 -7.89 -13.27
CA SER A 293 12.99 -7.53 -14.62
C SER A 293 12.31 -6.16 -14.68
N PRO A 294 12.30 -5.46 -15.83
CA PRO A 294 11.56 -4.20 -15.98
C PRO A 294 10.08 -4.33 -15.61
N THR A 295 9.46 -5.47 -15.94
CA THR A 295 8.06 -5.79 -15.61
C THR A 295 7.85 -5.90 -14.11
N GLU A 296 8.71 -6.64 -13.40
CA GLU A 296 8.65 -6.78 -11.94
C GLU A 296 8.84 -5.43 -11.26
N ARG A 297 9.79 -4.61 -11.73
CA ARG A 297 9.99 -3.26 -11.19
C ARG A 297 8.75 -2.38 -11.34
N CYS A 298 8.09 -2.44 -12.51
CA CYS A 298 6.82 -1.73 -12.73
C CYS A 298 5.75 -2.21 -11.76
N ALA A 299 5.57 -3.54 -11.65
CA ALA A 299 4.56 -4.14 -10.79
C ALA A 299 4.79 -3.80 -9.32
N ARG A 300 6.03 -3.91 -8.83
CA ARG A 300 6.41 -3.60 -7.46
C ARG A 300 6.24 -2.12 -7.14
N THR A 301 6.58 -1.23 -8.07
CA THR A 301 6.36 0.21 -7.89
C THR A 301 4.88 0.54 -7.78
N LEU A 302 4.05 0.00 -8.69
CA LEU A 302 2.59 0.18 -8.63
C LEU A 302 1.97 -0.47 -7.39
N ALA A 303 2.45 -1.65 -6.98
CA ALA A 303 1.98 -2.35 -5.80
C ALA A 303 2.17 -1.50 -4.54
N ARG A 304 3.40 -1.02 -4.33
CA ARG A 304 3.81 -0.24 -3.15
C ARG A 304 3.17 1.14 -3.13
N SER A 305 3.16 1.83 -4.28
CA SER A 305 2.50 3.13 -4.37
C SER A 305 1.03 3.07 -3.97
N GLY A 306 0.40 1.90 -4.16
CA GLY A 306 -1.01 1.75 -3.88
C GLY A 306 -1.85 2.72 -4.70
N ASP A 307 -1.38 3.21 -5.85
CA ASP A 307 -2.09 4.15 -6.71
C ASP A 307 -2.01 3.74 -8.19
N ALA A 308 -3.03 4.10 -8.96
CA ALA A 308 -2.99 3.92 -10.41
C ALA A 308 -2.16 5.05 -11.01
N MET A 309 -1.23 4.76 -11.90
CA MET A 309 -0.32 5.75 -12.49
C MET A 309 -0.35 5.71 -14.01
N THR A 310 -0.23 6.88 -14.63
CA THR A 310 0.14 6.99 -16.03
C THR A 310 1.58 6.50 -16.24
N PRO A 311 1.96 6.09 -17.47
CA PRO A 311 3.35 5.71 -17.76
C PRO A 311 4.37 6.82 -17.49
N GLY A 312 3.95 8.09 -17.55
CA GLY A 312 4.79 9.25 -17.22
C GLY A 312 5.04 9.39 -15.72
N GLU A 313 3.98 9.31 -14.90
CA GLU A 313 4.08 9.33 -13.45
C GLU A 313 4.94 8.16 -12.94
N LEU A 314 4.71 6.95 -13.46
CA LEU A 314 5.48 5.75 -13.07
C LEU A 314 6.97 5.90 -13.41
N ARG A 315 7.29 6.44 -14.60
CA ARG A 315 8.67 6.74 -15.00
C ARG A 315 9.34 7.68 -13.99
N ASP A 316 8.65 8.72 -13.59
CA ASP A 316 9.20 9.75 -12.71
C ASP A 316 9.49 9.18 -11.33
N VAL A 317 8.56 8.38 -10.78
CA VAL A 317 8.76 7.65 -9.52
C VAL A 317 9.96 6.70 -9.62
N MET A 318 10.01 5.83 -10.64
CA MET A 318 11.09 4.86 -10.82
C MET A 318 12.47 5.51 -10.98
N ASN A 319 12.54 6.64 -11.69
CA ASN A 319 13.80 7.37 -11.88
C ASN A 319 14.27 8.08 -10.60
N MET A 320 13.35 8.44 -9.69
CA MET A 320 13.71 9.03 -8.39
C MET A 320 14.25 7.99 -7.41
N THR A 321 13.72 6.76 -7.42
CA THR A 321 14.14 5.67 -6.53
C THR A 321 15.47 5.01 -6.92
N GLY A 322 16.06 5.41 -8.05
CA GLY A 322 17.30 4.82 -8.56
C GLY A 322 17.06 3.53 -9.36
N GLY A 323 17.99 3.22 -10.27
CA GLY A 323 17.90 2.07 -11.17
C GLY A 323 18.10 2.44 -12.64
N GLU A 324 17.88 1.46 -13.51
CA GLU A 324 17.94 1.66 -14.96
C GLU A 324 16.84 2.63 -15.41
N ARG A 325 17.21 3.62 -16.23
CA ARG A 325 16.29 4.64 -16.72
C ARG A 325 15.23 4.02 -17.60
N ALA A 326 13.97 4.14 -17.19
CA ALA A 326 12.84 3.74 -18.01
C ALA A 326 12.33 4.91 -18.86
N THR A 327 11.69 4.58 -19.99
CA THR A 327 10.94 5.55 -20.80
C THR A 327 9.44 5.33 -20.64
N ALA A 328 8.64 6.40 -20.66
CA ALA A 328 7.18 6.27 -20.55
C ALA A 328 6.58 5.37 -21.65
N ALA A 329 7.11 5.43 -22.87
CA ALA A 329 6.69 4.56 -23.96
C ALA A 329 7.04 3.07 -23.70
N GLY A 330 8.23 2.80 -23.16
CA GLY A 330 8.65 1.45 -22.77
C GLY A 330 7.78 0.88 -21.66
N LEU A 331 7.51 1.65 -20.61
CA LEU A 331 6.63 1.26 -19.50
C LEU A 331 5.20 1.00 -19.99
N LYS A 332 4.68 1.87 -20.87
CA LYS A 332 3.36 1.69 -21.47
C LYS A 332 3.25 0.38 -22.26
N ARG A 333 4.30 0.01 -22.99
CA ARG A 333 4.35 -1.26 -23.73
C ARG A 333 4.33 -2.45 -22.75
N ILE A 334 5.20 -2.45 -21.74
CA ILE A 334 5.26 -3.48 -20.70
C ILE A 334 3.88 -3.67 -20.05
N MET A 335 3.25 -2.58 -19.60
CA MET A 335 1.95 -2.63 -18.93
C MET A 335 0.78 -2.99 -19.83
N ARG A 336 0.94 -2.93 -21.17
CA ARG A 336 -0.08 -3.39 -22.12
C ARG A 336 0.07 -4.86 -22.47
N GLU A 337 1.30 -5.36 -22.47
CA GLU A 337 1.62 -6.73 -22.88
C GLU A 337 1.49 -7.73 -21.73
N HIS A 338 1.63 -7.27 -20.48
CA HIS A 338 1.64 -8.16 -19.32
C HIS A 338 0.29 -8.19 -18.58
N PRO A 339 -0.27 -9.38 -18.27
CA PRO A 339 -1.65 -9.53 -17.78
C PRO A 339 -1.88 -8.96 -16.37
N SER A 340 -0.83 -8.81 -15.57
CA SER A 340 -0.94 -8.28 -14.21
C SER A 340 -1.36 -6.80 -14.15
N PHE A 341 -1.31 -6.07 -15.26
CA PHE A 341 -1.64 -4.65 -15.30
C PHE A 341 -3.01 -4.41 -15.92
N VAL A 342 -3.80 -3.57 -15.25
CA VAL A 342 -5.13 -3.18 -15.73
C VAL A 342 -5.11 -1.71 -16.11
N ARG A 343 -5.54 -1.42 -17.34
CA ARG A 343 -5.71 -0.07 -17.83
C ARG A 343 -7.04 0.52 -17.36
N LEU A 344 -6.96 1.68 -16.72
CA LEU A 344 -8.08 2.49 -16.24
C LEU A 344 -8.32 3.70 -17.16
N PRO A 345 -9.47 4.41 -16.99
CA PRO A 345 -9.69 5.69 -17.64
C PRO A 345 -8.54 6.68 -17.43
N GLY A 346 -8.27 7.51 -18.44
CA GLY A 346 -7.14 8.46 -18.41
C GLY A 346 -5.77 7.85 -18.65
N ASP A 347 -5.69 6.63 -19.23
CA ASP A 347 -4.43 5.91 -19.50
C ASP A 347 -3.58 5.68 -18.23
N ARG A 348 -4.25 5.58 -17.08
CA ARG A 348 -3.65 5.14 -15.82
C ARG A 348 -3.65 3.62 -15.79
N TYR A 349 -2.62 3.06 -15.20
CA TYR A 349 -2.46 1.61 -15.03
C TYR A 349 -2.39 1.32 -13.53
N GLN A 350 -3.00 0.21 -13.14
CA GLN A 350 -2.88 -0.31 -11.79
C GLN A 350 -2.44 -1.78 -11.85
N LEU A 351 -1.82 -2.24 -10.76
CA LEU A 351 -1.57 -3.66 -10.58
C LEU A 351 -2.86 -4.36 -10.14
N GLY A 352 -3.17 -5.45 -10.83
CA GLY A 352 -4.28 -6.36 -10.56
C GLY A 352 -5.67 -5.82 -10.94
N ARG A 353 -6.58 -6.75 -11.20
CA ARG A 353 -8.01 -6.49 -11.43
C ARG A 353 -8.81 -6.63 -10.14
N PRO A 354 -9.95 -5.94 -10.01
CA PRO A 354 -10.86 -6.19 -8.89
C PRO A 354 -11.35 -7.65 -8.90
N VAL A 355 -11.66 -8.18 -7.72
CA VAL A 355 -12.34 -9.48 -7.62
C VAL A 355 -13.73 -9.37 -8.24
N PRO A 356 -14.09 -10.24 -9.20
CA PRO A 356 -15.45 -10.24 -9.73
C PRO A 356 -16.41 -10.69 -8.63
N VAL A 357 -17.29 -9.78 -8.22
CA VAL A 357 -18.41 -10.14 -7.34
C VAL A 357 -19.54 -10.59 -8.25
N GLY A 358 -19.76 -11.91 -8.34
CA GLY A 358 -20.83 -12.45 -9.17
C GLY A 358 -22.19 -11.89 -8.73
N GLN A 359 -22.91 -11.23 -9.65
CA GLN A 359 -24.34 -11.02 -9.51
C GLN A 359 -25.03 -12.36 -9.80
N GLY A 360 -25.22 -13.19 -8.77
CA GLY A 360 -26.30 -14.19 -8.69
C GLY A 360 -26.36 -15.36 -9.69
N ASP A 361 -26.28 -15.15 -11.01
CA ASP A 361 -26.97 -16.06 -11.94
C ASP A 361 -26.15 -16.60 -13.12
N ASP A 362 -24.91 -16.14 -13.40
CA ASP A 362 -24.19 -16.53 -14.62
C ASP A 362 -22.76 -17.06 -14.39
N ILE A 363 -22.58 -18.09 -13.55
CA ILE A 363 -21.36 -18.93 -13.60
C ILE A 363 -21.74 -20.35 -14.01
N VAL A 364 -22.02 -20.50 -15.31
CA VAL A 364 -21.96 -21.80 -15.97
C VAL A 364 -20.48 -22.19 -16.06
N SER A 365 -20.10 -23.16 -15.22
CA SER A 365 -19.04 -24.16 -15.42
C SER A 365 -17.99 -23.87 -16.52
N PHE A 366 -16.94 -23.12 -16.17
CA PHE A 366 -15.65 -23.21 -16.88
C PHE A 366 -14.77 -24.26 -16.17
N LYS A 367 -15.11 -25.54 -16.37
CA LYS A 367 -14.17 -26.67 -16.29
C LYS A 367 -14.32 -27.43 -17.59
N HIS A 368 -13.35 -27.28 -18.50
CA HIS A 368 -12.80 -28.32 -19.39
C HIS A 368 -11.84 -27.70 -20.42
N SER A 369 -10.55 -27.91 -20.22
CA SER A 369 -9.61 -28.52 -21.18
C SER A 369 -8.27 -28.74 -20.50
#